data_AF-A0A0G0BXM8-F1
#
_entry.id   AF-A0A0G0BXM8-F1
#
_cell.length_a   1.000
_cell.length_b   1.000
_cell.length_c   1.000
_cell.angle_alpha   90.00
_cell.angle_beta   90.00
_cell.angle_gamma   90.00
#
_symmetry.space_group_name_H-M   'P 1'
#
loop_
_entity.id
_entity.type
_entity.pdbx_description
1 polymer ?
#
loop_
_entity_poly.entity_id
_entity_poly.type
_entity_poly.pdbx_seq_one_letter_code
_entity_poly.pdbx_strand_id
1 'polypeptide(L)'
;MNKIKKLLTVFVLLINIMVFSDQDSIANAIEELDEIFALYQNNKGVDFREAVDRVLKKNTPVGFEHISCQSVELNLRGKLKEKSFGEWLNDVLSFLEIEKELRRKNGQDVDFISKIGVGIITKLDLSDNELVDLPEELNQLINLDELRIDNNRLKCLDLPDLPYLKILDVSYNQLEWIDERIQLSELEHLYLRCNPMLFINNSRKDVFRLISEKALRLQLIDLSENELDSINGLEYLLSSLTQVGLSENNLKYMIDVAKIIGDKELDALDLSGNKFKDYKGLGSLIGVAQLCLNDCGIKSFYDLAGLEQLQQLITLSLDNNEISQFDGMPFLSNLFNLTLECNEISSLKNMPELDQISNLNLKKNKLSTLHGLKSLPNIFDLDFSENNLTSKDEDFLKRNYPDLTFDNFVGKR
;
A
#
# COMPACT_ATOMS: atom_id res chain seq x y z
N MET A 1 13.83 -17.03 8.51
CA MET A 1 15.01 -17.44 9.29
C MET A 1 16.10 -16.35 9.37
N ASN A 2 16.54 -15.74 8.26
CA ASN A 2 17.55 -14.65 8.29
C ASN A 2 17.10 -13.34 8.98
N LYS A 3 15.80 -13.03 9.00
CA LYS A 3 15.27 -11.81 9.66
C LYS A 3 15.13 -11.94 11.18
N ILE A 4 14.66 -13.09 11.67
CA ILE A 4 14.67 -13.46 13.10
C ILE A 4 16.12 -13.50 13.62
N LYS A 5 17.09 -13.92 12.79
CA LYS A 5 18.51 -13.78 13.11
C LYS A 5 18.93 -12.33 13.31
N LYS A 6 18.46 -11.33 12.55
CA LYS A 6 18.80 -9.91 12.79
C LYS A 6 18.26 -9.43 14.13
N LEU A 7 16.99 -9.71 14.46
CA LEU A 7 16.41 -9.41 15.78
C LEU A 7 17.23 -10.07 16.88
N LEU A 8 17.44 -11.39 16.80
CA LEU A 8 18.27 -12.13 17.75
C LEU A 8 19.71 -11.63 17.79
N THR A 9 20.30 -11.16 16.69
CA THR A 9 21.69 -10.67 16.67
C THR A 9 21.79 -9.29 17.29
N VAL A 10 20.84 -8.38 17.02
CA VAL A 10 20.77 -7.08 17.71
C VAL A 10 20.55 -7.32 19.20
N PHE A 11 19.63 -8.23 19.56
CA PHE A 11 19.37 -8.61 20.94
C PHE A 11 20.62 -9.24 21.59
N VAL A 12 21.26 -10.22 20.95
CA VAL A 12 22.52 -10.89 21.39
C VAL A 12 23.68 -9.91 21.48
N LEU A 13 23.78 -8.92 20.59
CA LEU A 13 24.80 -7.88 20.68
C LEU A 13 24.53 -6.97 21.86
N LEU A 14 23.29 -6.48 22.04
CA LEU A 14 22.90 -5.71 23.23
C LEU A 14 23.18 -6.50 24.52
N ILE A 15 22.91 -7.81 24.54
CA ILE A 15 23.22 -8.70 25.68
C ILE A 15 24.72 -8.89 25.87
N ASN A 16 25.49 -9.13 24.82
CA ASN A 16 26.93 -9.34 24.93
C ASN A 16 27.63 -8.11 25.49
N ILE A 17 27.14 -6.90 25.17
CA ILE A 17 27.56 -5.64 25.79
C ILE A 17 27.29 -5.66 27.31
N MET A 18 26.15 -6.18 27.73
CA MET A 18 25.72 -6.28 29.13
C MET A 18 26.42 -7.40 29.92
N VAL A 19 26.79 -8.51 29.27
CA VAL A 19 27.26 -9.74 29.92
C VAL A 19 28.78 -9.89 29.86
N PHE A 20 29.48 -9.40 28.83
CA PHE A 20 30.90 -9.73 28.60
C PHE A 20 31.87 -8.54 28.68
N SER A 21 31.43 -7.40 29.23
CA SER A 21 32.26 -6.24 29.48
C SER A 21 32.98 -6.33 30.85
N ASP A 22 34.22 -5.84 30.92
CA ASP A 22 35.03 -5.69 32.14
C ASP A 22 34.33 -4.71 33.12
N GLN A 23 34.61 -4.71 34.44
CA GLN A 23 33.83 -3.91 35.43
C GLN A 23 33.69 -2.41 35.09
N ASP A 24 34.71 -1.77 34.53
CA ASP A 24 34.65 -0.35 34.09
C ASP A 24 33.85 -0.17 32.78
N SER A 25 33.80 -1.20 31.94
CA SER A 25 33.02 -1.23 30.70
C SER A 25 31.53 -1.50 30.97
N ILE A 26 31.20 -2.23 32.05
CA ILE A 26 29.83 -2.45 32.52
C ILE A 26 29.19 -1.14 33.00
N ALA A 27 29.90 -0.31 33.76
CA ALA A 27 29.34 0.95 34.30
C ALA A 27 28.95 1.94 33.19
N ASN A 28 29.79 2.10 32.18
CA ASN A 28 29.50 2.93 31.00
C ASN A 28 28.36 2.34 30.14
N ALA A 29 28.31 1.01 29.99
CA ALA A 29 27.23 0.34 29.27
C ALA A 29 25.88 0.47 30.00
N ILE A 30 25.87 0.46 31.34
CA ILE A 30 24.66 0.68 32.14
C ILE A 30 24.13 2.11 31.96
N GLU A 31 25.00 3.12 31.99
CA GLU A 31 24.58 4.52 31.81
C GLU A 31 24.00 4.77 30.41
N GLU A 32 24.61 4.19 29.36
CA GLU A 32 24.09 4.23 27.99
C GLU A 32 22.74 3.50 27.83
N LEU A 33 22.53 2.41 28.58
CA LEU A 33 21.26 1.67 28.58
C LEU A 33 20.16 2.38 29.37
N ASP A 34 20.50 3.04 30.48
CA ASP A 34 19.57 3.88 31.24
C ASP A 34 19.12 5.08 30.38
N GLU A 35 20.02 5.67 29.57
CA GLU A 35 19.67 6.68 28.55
C GLU A 35 18.69 6.09 27.53
N ILE A 36 19.00 4.93 26.93
CA ILE A 36 18.12 4.25 25.95
C ILE A 36 16.75 3.97 26.56
N PHE A 37 16.68 3.49 27.80
CA PHE A 37 15.41 3.20 28.44
C PHE A 37 14.62 4.46 28.80
N ALA A 38 15.29 5.53 29.23
CA ALA A 38 14.65 6.81 29.42
C ALA A 38 14.07 7.34 28.10
N LEU A 39 14.78 7.16 26.98
CA LEU A 39 14.27 7.53 25.65
C LEU A 39 13.06 6.68 25.24
N TYR A 40 13.09 5.37 25.53
CA TYR A 40 11.97 4.46 25.33
C TYR A 40 10.75 4.87 26.16
N GLN A 41 10.90 5.07 27.47
CA GLN A 41 9.79 5.47 28.37
C GLN A 41 9.17 6.82 28.01
N ASN A 42 9.96 7.72 27.41
CA ASN A 42 9.50 9.04 27.00
C ASN A 42 9.01 9.08 25.54
N ASN A 43 8.78 7.92 24.89
CA ASN A 43 8.33 7.80 23.51
C ASN A 43 9.17 8.61 22.50
N LYS A 44 10.48 8.70 22.71
CA LYS A 44 11.42 9.41 21.82
C LYS A 44 12.00 8.46 20.80
N GLY A 45 11.19 7.95 19.89
CA GLY A 45 11.55 6.82 19.03
C GLY A 45 12.73 7.04 18.09
N VAL A 46 12.88 8.23 17.51
CA VAL A 46 14.06 8.55 16.68
C VAL A 46 15.33 8.59 17.54
N ASP A 47 15.30 9.33 18.64
CA ASP A 47 16.43 9.43 19.58
C ASP A 47 16.77 8.04 20.17
N PHE A 48 15.76 7.22 20.48
CA PHE A 48 15.91 5.85 20.95
C PHE A 48 16.66 4.99 19.93
N ARG A 49 16.23 5.01 18.66
CA ARG A 49 16.89 4.24 17.60
C ARG A 49 18.33 4.71 17.39
N GLU A 50 18.57 6.02 17.40
CA GLU A 50 19.93 6.56 17.29
C GLU A 50 20.81 6.17 18.48
N ALA A 51 20.27 6.18 19.70
CA ALA A 51 20.98 5.75 20.90
C ALA A 51 21.30 4.25 20.85
N VAL A 52 20.35 3.40 20.45
CA VAL A 52 20.58 1.96 20.26
C VAL A 52 21.65 1.72 19.20
N ASP A 53 21.59 2.39 18.05
CA ASP A 53 22.60 2.28 17.00
C ASP A 53 23.98 2.77 17.43
N ARG A 54 24.05 3.84 18.25
CA ARG A 54 25.29 4.35 18.82
C ARG A 54 25.94 3.28 19.71
N VAL A 55 25.15 2.65 20.57
CA VAL A 55 25.60 1.57 21.47
C VAL A 55 26.02 0.33 20.67
N LEU A 56 25.26 -0.06 19.65
CA LEU A 56 25.62 -1.16 18.76
C LEU A 56 26.97 -0.88 18.07
N LYS A 57 27.13 0.26 17.40
CA LYS A 57 28.38 0.61 16.69
C LYS A 57 29.61 0.60 17.60
N LYS A 58 29.48 1.08 18.84
CA LYS A 58 30.60 1.18 19.80
C LYS A 58 31.08 -0.19 20.27
N ASN A 59 30.19 -1.17 20.37
CA ASN A 59 30.48 -2.42 21.07
C ASN A 59 30.30 -3.69 20.20
N THR A 60 30.02 -3.54 18.91
CA THR A 60 29.87 -4.67 17.98
C THR A 60 31.24 -5.24 17.58
N PRO A 61 31.45 -6.57 17.65
CA PRO A 61 32.70 -7.19 17.22
C PRO A 61 33.02 -6.95 15.73
N VAL A 62 34.30 -7.04 15.39
CA VAL A 62 34.79 -6.88 14.01
C VAL A 62 34.07 -7.86 13.06
N GLY A 63 33.54 -7.35 11.94
CA GLY A 63 32.76 -8.10 10.95
C GLY A 63 31.23 -7.96 11.07
N PHE A 64 30.73 -7.29 12.10
CA PHE A 64 29.30 -7.05 12.35
C PHE A 64 28.90 -5.56 12.32
N GLU A 65 29.79 -4.67 11.88
CA GLU A 65 29.62 -3.20 11.92
C GLU A 65 28.45 -2.68 11.06
N HIS A 66 27.90 -3.53 10.20
CA HIS A 66 26.74 -3.26 9.36
C HIS A 66 25.39 -3.47 10.08
N ILE A 67 25.40 -3.98 11.31
CA ILE A 67 24.20 -4.21 12.10
C ILE A 67 23.67 -2.88 12.67
N SER A 68 22.38 -2.64 12.44
CA SER A 68 21.66 -1.46 12.89
C SER A 68 20.22 -1.84 13.26
N CYS A 69 19.66 -1.10 14.22
CA CYS A 69 18.25 -1.15 14.58
C CYS A 69 17.37 -0.26 13.67
N GLN A 70 17.96 0.43 12.68
CA GLN A 70 17.19 1.04 11.59
C GLN A 70 16.58 -0.09 10.77
N SER A 71 15.25 -0.24 10.90
CA SER A 71 14.46 -1.30 10.28
C SER A 71 14.75 -2.70 10.86
N VAL A 72 14.16 -2.97 12.02
CA VAL A 72 14.05 -4.32 12.59
C VAL A 72 12.65 -4.84 12.30
N GLU A 73 12.59 -5.93 11.52
CA GLU A 73 11.33 -6.57 11.13
C GLU A 73 11.10 -7.85 11.93
N LEU A 74 9.96 -7.91 12.60
CA LEU A 74 9.41 -9.11 13.18
C LEU A 74 8.29 -9.66 12.30
N ASN A 75 8.51 -10.83 11.71
CA ASN A 75 7.52 -11.52 10.90
C ASN A 75 6.94 -12.73 11.64
N LEU A 76 5.66 -12.61 12.02
CA LEU A 76 4.82 -13.62 12.67
C LEU A 76 3.65 -14.04 11.77
N ARG A 77 3.79 -13.88 10.46
CA ARG A 77 2.80 -14.26 9.48
C ARG A 77 2.39 -15.73 9.63
N GLY A 78 1.11 -15.98 9.92
CA GLY A 78 0.54 -17.30 10.14
C GLY A 78 1.08 -18.08 11.36
N LYS A 79 1.88 -17.45 12.23
CA LYS A 79 2.52 -18.14 13.37
C LYS A 79 1.70 -18.08 14.65
N LEU A 80 0.72 -17.19 14.75
CA LEU A 80 -0.07 -16.99 15.96
C LEU A 80 -1.24 -17.97 16.11
N LYS A 81 -1.35 -18.95 15.21
CA LYS A 81 -2.37 -20.02 15.27
C LYS A 81 -2.05 -21.09 16.31
N GLU A 82 -0.77 -21.32 16.55
CA GLU A 82 -0.28 -22.34 17.48
C GLU A 82 0.05 -21.76 18.85
N LYS A 83 0.30 -20.44 18.89
CA LYS A 83 0.90 -19.75 20.02
C LYS A 83 0.48 -18.28 20.06
N SER A 84 0.14 -17.74 21.22
CA SER A 84 -0.21 -16.32 21.31
C SER A 84 1.00 -15.40 21.09
N PHE A 85 0.76 -14.13 20.78
CA PHE A 85 1.84 -13.15 20.62
C PHE A 85 2.66 -13.00 21.91
N GLY A 86 2.00 -12.90 23.07
CA GLY A 86 2.66 -12.87 24.38
C GLY A 86 3.47 -14.13 24.66
N GLU A 87 2.96 -15.32 24.33
CA GLU A 87 3.73 -16.53 24.50
C GLU A 87 4.94 -16.60 23.52
N TRP A 88 4.82 -16.06 22.30
CA TRP A 88 5.95 -15.96 21.36
C TRP A 88 7.02 -14.99 21.88
N LEU A 89 6.60 -13.84 22.41
CA LEU A 89 7.50 -12.91 23.09
C LEU A 89 8.24 -13.60 24.23
N ASN A 90 7.53 -14.35 25.08
CA ASN A 90 8.13 -15.11 26.17
C ASN A 90 9.15 -16.16 25.67
N ASP A 91 8.93 -16.80 24.52
CA ASP A 91 9.92 -17.71 23.94
C ASP A 91 11.17 -16.99 23.49
N VAL A 92 11.05 -15.85 22.83
CA VAL A 92 12.22 -15.06 22.43
C VAL A 92 13.00 -14.59 23.64
N LEU A 93 12.30 -14.15 24.69
CA LEU A 93 12.92 -13.73 25.94
C LEU A 93 13.60 -14.90 26.67
N SER A 94 13.00 -16.09 26.65
CA SER A 94 13.56 -17.28 27.31
C SER A 94 14.70 -17.95 26.54
N PHE A 95 14.72 -17.89 25.21
CA PHE A 95 15.73 -18.51 24.35
C PHE A 95 17.15 -17.96 24.60
N LEU A 96 17.24 -16.78 25.21
CA LEU A 96 18.50 -16.08 25.30
C LEU A 96 19.26 -16.36 26.62
N GLU A 97 18.74 -17.18 27.55
CA GLU A 97 19.33 -17.42 28.91
C GLU A 97 19.66 -16.15 29.74
N ILE A 98 19.36 -14.96 29.19
CA ILE A 98 19.60 -13.63 29.74
C ILE A 98 18.95 -13.48 31.11
N GLU A 99 17.71 -13.97 31.25
CA GLU A 99 16.93 -13.77 32.47
C GLU A 99 17.68 -14.32 33.69
N LYS A 100 18.39 -15.44 33.52
CA LYS A 100 19.20 -16.04 34.59
C LYS A 100 20.52 -15.29 34.79
N GLU A 101 21.20 -14.86 33.73
CA GLU A 101 22.48 -14.13 33.85
C GLU A 101 22.32 -12.69 34.35
N LEU A 102 21.29 -11.95 33.93
CA LEU A 102 20.98 -10.60 34.40
C LEU A 102 20.54 -10.58 35.86
N ARG A 103 19.62 -11.48 36.25
CA ARG A 103 19.22 -11.68 37.65
C ARG A 103 20.43 -11.99 38.53
N ARG A 104 21.45 -12.66 37.97
CA ARG A 104 22.69 -13.02 38.67
C ARG A 104 23.72 -11.89 38.72
N LYS A 105 23.80 -10.99 37.73
CA LYS A 105 24.86 -9.96 37.64
C LYS A 105 24.46 -8.60 38.21
N ASN A 106 23.27 -8.04 37.94
CA ASN A 106 23.06 -6.60 38.13
C ASN A 106 21.81 -6.17 38.94
N GLY A 107 20.91 -7.08 39.34
CA GLY A 107 19.72 -6.70 40.10
C GLY A 107 18.74 -5.76 39.38
N GLN A 108 18.96 -5.47 38.10
CA GLN A 108 18.04 -4.73 37.23
C GLN A 108 16.87 -5.61 36.80
N ASP A 109 15.71 -4.98 36.64
CA ASP A 109 14.42 -5.64 36.37
C ASP A 109 14.43 -6.31 34.99
N VAL A 110 14.03 -7.58 34.94
CA VAL A 110 13.93 -8.38 33.69
C VAL A 110 12.99 -7.71 32.68
N ASP A 111 12.01 -6.97 33.19
CA ASP A 111 11.04 -6.18 32.43
C ASP A 111 11.67 -5.03 31.61
N PHE A 112 12.83 -4.51 32.04
CA PHE A 112 13.54 -3.43 31.33
C PHE A 112 14.12 -3.92 29.99
N ILE A 113 14.74 -5.10 29.98
CA ILE A 113 15.47 -5.62 28.82
C ILE A 113 14.52 -6.24 27.79
N SER A 114 13.42 -6.84 28.25
CA SER A 114 12.33 -7.23 27.35
C SER A 114 11.74 -6.02 26.62
N LYS A 115 11.50 -4.91 27.32
CA LYS A 115 10.98 -3.66 26.74
C LYS A 115 11.93 -3.03 25.73
N ILE A 116 13.24 -2.93 26.01
CA ILE A 116 14.21 -2.42 25.02
C ILE A 116 14.27 -3.32 23.79
N GLY A 117 14.35 -4.63 24.01
CA GLY A 117 14.52 -5.59 22.93
C GLY A 117 13.30 -5.78 22.02
N VAL A 118 12.10 -5.53 22.54
CA VAL A 118 10.87 -5.44 21.75
C VAL A 118 10.75 -4.04 21.13
N GLY A 119 11.17 -2.99 21.86
CA GLY A 119 11.15 -1.59 21.43
C GLY A 119 12.04 -1.24 20.24
N ILE A 120 12.99 -2.09 19.84
CA ILE A 120 13.76 -1.89 18.59
C ILE A 120 13.00 -2.29 17.33
N ILE A 121 11.90 -3.03 17.46
CA ILE A 121 11.10 -3.49 16.32
C ILE A 121 10.43 -2.28 15.67
N THR A 122 10.68 -2.10 14.38
CA THR A 122 10.07 -1.00 13.61
C THR A 122 9.12 -1.50 12.53
N LYS A 123 9.16 -2.80 12.20
CA LYS A 123 8.19 -3.42 11.29
C LYS A 123 7.63 -4.69 11.92
N LEU A 124 6.32 -4.81 12.00
CA LEU A 124 5.65 -6.01 12.51
C LEU A 124 4.69 -6.55 11.45
N ASP A 125 4.82 -7.83 11.13
CA ASP A 125 3.91 -8.58 10.26
C ASP A 125 3.20 -9.64 11.09
N LEU A 126 1.91 -9.43 11.34
CA LEU A 126 0.96 -10.32 12.01
C LEU A 126 -0.04 -10.91 11.01
N SER A 127 0.27 -10.91 9.72
CA SER A 127 -0.68 -11.27 8.68
C SER A 127 -0.99 -12.77 8.64
N ASP A 128 -2.03 -13.19 7.93
CA ASP A 128 -2.45 -14.60 7.78
C ASP A 128 -2.68 -15.36 9.11
N ASN A 129 -3.02 -14.65 10.18
CA ASN A 129 -3.35 -15.25 11.46
C ASN A 129 -4.88 -15.39 11.61
N GLU A 130 -5.34 -15.74 12.81
CA GLU A 130 -6.78 -15.85 13.11
C GLU A 130 -7.17 -14.87 14.23
N LEU A 131 -6.50 -13.71 14.27
CA LEU A 131 -6.73 -12.70 15.29
C LEU A 131 -8.13 -12.14 15.17
N VAL A 132 -8.88 -12.20 16.28
CA VAL A 132 -10.19 -11.55 16.43
C VAL A 132 -10.05 -10.20 17.12
N ASP A 133 -9.05 -10.09 18.00
CA ASP A 133 -8.62 -8.88 18.69
C ASP A 133 -7.10 -8.71 18.56
N LEU A 134 -6.61 -7.49 18.72
CA LEU A 134 -5.19 -7.21 18.73
C LEU A 134 -4.56 -7.60 20.08
N PRO A 135 -3.33 -8.14 20.10
CA PRO A 135 -2.66 -8.52 21.34
C PRO A 135 -2.30 -7.29 22.17
N GLU A 136 -2.54 -7.33 23.48
CA GLU A 136 -2.26 -6.20 24.38
C GLU A 136 -0.78 -5.79 24.37
N GLU A 137 0.14 -6.74 24.14
CA GLU A 137 1.58 -6.48 24.11
C GLU A 137 2.03 -5.61 22.93
N LEU A 138 1.15 -5.33 21.97
CA LEU A 138 1.40 -4.33 20.91
C LEU A 138 1.69 -2.94 21.51
N ASN A 139 1.23 -2.66 22.73
CA ASN A 139 1.55 -1.41 23.45
C ASN A 139 3.04 -1.23 23.78
N GLN A 140 3.86 -2.28 23.70
CA GLN A 140 5.31 -2.22 23.92
C GLN A 140 6.08 -1.85 22.65
N LEU A 141 5.41 -1.86 21.50
CA LEU A 141 6.01 -1.65 20.19
C LEU A 141 5.90 -0.19 19.73
N ILE A 142 6.23 0.74 20.64
CA ILE A 142 6.06 2.19 20.45
C ILE A 142 6.88 2.78 19.28
N ASN A 143 7.84 2.03 18.74
CA ASN A 143 8.72 2.43 17.65
C ASN A 143 8.33 1.78 16.31
N LEU A 144 7.11 1.31 16.13
CA LEU A 144 6.66 0.79 14.83
C LEU A 144 6.53 1.90 13.80
N ASP A 145 7.17 1.70 12.64
CA ASP A 145 6.94 2.45 11.40
C ASP A 145 5.89 1.75 10.53
N GLU A 146 5.83 0.42 10.58
CA GLU A 146 5.01 -0.40 9.72
C GLU A 146 4.37 -1.55 10.49
N LEU A 147 3.06 -1.67 10.39
CA LEU A 147 2.28 -2.74 11.00
C LEU A 147 1.37 -3.38 9.95
N ARG A 148 1.57 -4.67 9.69
CA ARG A 148 0.72 -5.48 8.82
C ARG A 148 -0.05 -6.48 9.65
N ILE A 149 -1.36 -6.48 9.50
CA ILE A 149 -2.31 -7.34 10.22
C ILE A 149 -3.35 -7.86 9.20
N ASP A 150 -2.98 -7.90 7.92
CA ASP A 150 -3.87 -8.34 6.86
C ASP A 150 -4.20 -9.84 6.96
N ASN A 151 -5.34 -10.24 6.43
CA ASN A 151 -5.84 -11.61 6.45
C ASN A 151 -5.98 -12.16 7.89
N ASN A 152 -6.80 -11.48 8.68
CA ASN A 152 -7.19 -11.85 10.04
C ASN A 152 -8.75 -11.82 10.17
N ARG A 153 -9.29 -11.78 11.39
CA ARG A 153 -10.74 -11.76 11.67
C ARG A 153 -11.13 -10.58 12.55
N LEU A 154 -10.40 -9.47 12.46
CA LEU A 154 -10.64 -8.28 13.26
C LEU A 154 -11.98 -7.64 12.88
N LYS A 155 -12.79 -7.31 13.90
CA LYS A 155 -14.03 -6.56 13.72
C LYS A 155 -13.90 -5.08 14.04
N CYS A 156 -12.94 -4.73 14.87
CA CYS A 156 -12.65 -3.37 15.30
C CYS A 156 -11.16 -3.14 15.15
N LEU A 157 -10.79 -1.93 14.70
CA LEU A 157 -9.42 -1.46 14.79
C LEU A 157 -9.25 -0.61 16.06
N ASP A 158 -8.69 -1.21 17.12
CA ASP A 158 -8.30 -0.53 18.36
C ASP A 158 -6.78 -0.68 18.58
N LEU A 159 -6.01 0.22 17.97
CA LEU A 159 -4.55 0.23 18.13
C LEU A 159 -4.13 1.00 19.40
N PRO A 160 -3.07 0.55 20.10
CA PRO A 160 -2.42 1.39 21.10
C PRO A 160 -1.82 2.65 20.44
N ASP A 161 -1.36 3.59 21.26
CA ASP A 161 -0.64 4.77 20.74
C ASP A 161 0.69 4.35 20.10
N LEU A 162 0.77 4.46 18.78
CA LEU A 162 1.93 4.12 17.96
C LEU A 162 2.42 5.39 17.24
N PRO A 163 3.19 6.25 17.93
CA PRO A 163 3.43 7.63 17.51
C PRO A 163 4.26 7.77 16.23
N TYR A 164 4.89 6.70 15.74
CA TYR A 164 5.74 6.70 14.55
C TYR A 164 5.17 5.87 13.39
N LEU A 165 3.96 5.32 13.54
CA LEU A 165 3.38 4.42 12.55
C LEU A 165 3.04 5.17 11.26
N LYS A 166 3.72 4.81 10.17
CA LYS A 166 3.57 5.39 8.83
C LYS A 166 2.72 4.52 7.91
N ILE A 167 2.83 3.20 8.05
CA ILE A 167 2.16 2.23 7.18
C ILE A 167 1.35 1.27 8.03
N LEU A 168 0.04 1.22 7.78
CA LEU A 168 -0.87 0.27 8.41
C LEU A 168 -1.62 -0.51 7.35
N ASP A 169 -1.44 -1.82 7.34
CA ASP A 169 -2.22 -2.74 6.50
C ASP A 169 -3.13 -3.60 7.37
N VAL A 170 -4.43 -3.41 7.22
CA VAL A 170 -5.50 -4.16 7.90
C VAL A 170 -6.45 -4.78 6.88
N SER A 171 -5.95 -5.04 5.67
CA SER A 171 -6.73 -5.62 4.59
C SER A 171 -7.21 -7.03 4.91
N TYR A 172 -8.22 -7.55 4.22
CA TYR A 172 -8.73 -8.92 4.40
C TYR A 172 -9.11 -9.21 5.88
N ASN A 173 -9.91 -8.33 6.47
CA ASN A 173 -10.46 -8.49 7.81
C ASN A 173 -12.00 -8.39 7.77
N GLN A 174 -12.64 -8.24 8.93
CA GLN A 174 -14.08 -8.08 9.06
C GLN A 174 -14.40 -6.73 9.73
N LEU A 175 -13.59 -5.70 9.47
CA LEU A 175 -13.68 -4.43 10.18
C LEU A 175 -15.05 -3.80 9.98
N GLU A 176 -15.73 -3.52 11.08
CA GLU A 176 -17.01 -2.83 11.14
C GLU A 176 -16.82 -1.35 11.56
N TRP A 177 -15.82 -1.04 12.40
CA TRP A 177 -15.49 0.33 12.83
C TRP A 177 -14.02 0.49 13.25
N ILE A 178 -13.60 1.74 13.43
CA ILE A 178 -12.31 2.13 14.02
C ILE A 178 -12.58 2.80 15.38
N ASP A 179 -11.80 2.46 16.41
CA ASP A 179 -11.93 3.06 17.75
C ASP A 179 -11.56 4.55 17.72
N GLU A 180 -12.30 5.37 18.48
CA GLU A 180 -12.10 6.82 18.47
C GLU A 180 -10.84 7.31 19.19
N ARG A 181 -10.25 6.45 20.02
CA ARG A 181 -9.06 6.73 20.81
C ARG A 181 -7.77 6.57 20.00
N ILE A 182 -7.84 5.96 18.81
CA ILE A 182 -6.69 5.71 17.96
C ILE A 182 -5.93 7.00 17.64
N GLN A 183 -4.60 6.92 17.64
CA GLN A 183 -3.71 7.99 17.22
C GLN A 183 -2.95 7.53 15.97
N LEU A 184 -3.03 8.33 14.90
CA LEU A 184 -2.47 8.03 13.58
C LEU A 184 -1.68 9.22 13.02
N SER A 185 -1.09 10.02 13.91
CA SER A 185 -0.53 11.35 13.60
C SER A 185 0.52 11.36 12.49
N GLU A 186 1.28 10.26 12.38
CA GLU A 186 2.36 10.09 11.39
C GLU A 186 1.97 9.15 10.24
N LEU A 187 0.71 8.68 10.18
CA LEU A 187 0.27 7.71 9.20
C LEU A 187 0.27 8.32 7.80
N GLU A 188 0.98 7.68 6.88
CA GLU A 188 1.15 8.07 5.48
C GLU A 188 0.30 7.17 4.58
N HIS A 189 0.28 5.85 4.83
CA HIS A 189 -0.44 4.86 4.03
C HIS A 189 -1.35 3.97 4.88
N LEU A 190 -2.62 3.87 4.49
CA LEU A 190 -3.63 3.03 5.13
C LEU A 190 -4.29 2.08 4.12
N TYR A 191 -4.15 0.77 4.35
CA TYR A 191 -4.78 -0.26 3.52
C TYR A 191 -5.94 -0.90 4.29
N LEU A 192 -7.14 -0.78 3.75
CA LEU A 192 -8.43 -1.25 4.27
C LEU A 192 -9.14 -2.18 3.27
N ARG A 193 -8.40 -2.72 2.29
CA ARG A 193 -8.95 -3.58 1.24
C ARG A 193 -9.64 -4.82 1.82
N CYS A 194 -10.71 -5.33 1.21
CA CYS A 194 -11.37 -6.57 1.67
C CYS A 194 -11.83 -6.56 3.14
N ASN A 195 -12.53 -5.50 3.53
CA ASN A 195 -13.30 -5.40 4.77
C ASN A 195 -14.79 -5.14 4.43
N PRO A 196 -15.54 -6.16 3.94
CA PRO A 196 -16.90 -5.96 3.41
C PRO A 196 -17.91 -5.40 4.43
N MET A 197 -17.64 -5.59 5.73
CA MET A 197 -18.45 -5.05 6.82
C MET A 197 -18.10 -3.58 7.16
N LEU A 198 -17.12 -2.98 6.47
CA LEU A 198 -16.69 -1.62 6.71
C LEU A 198 -17.75 -0.67 6.19
N PHE A 199 -18.66 -0.28 7.08
CA PHE A 199 -19.68 0.69 6.74
C PHE A 199 -19.12 2.10 6.84
N ILE A 200 -18.97 2.74 5.69
CA ILE A 200 -18.86 4.19 5.60
C ILE A 200 -20.22 4.77 5.99
N ASN A 201 -20.27 5.62 7.02
CA ASN A 201 -21.44 6.42 7.39
C ASN A 201 -22.55 5.71 8.19
N ASN A 202 -22.25 5.28 9.43
CA ASN A 202 -23.30 5.06 10.43
C ASN A 202 -23.30 6.19 11.46
N SER A 203 -24.50 6.64 11.84
CA SER A 203 -24.82 7.87 12.59
C SER A 203 -24.28 7.95 14.03
N ARG A 204 -23.17 7.29 14.38
CA ARG A 204 -22.56 7.40 15.72
C ARG A 204 -21.06 7.70 15.75
N LYS A 205 -20.24 7.38 14.73
CA LYS A 205 -18.82 7.74 14.65
C LYS A 205 -18.37 7.68 13.19
N ASP A 206 -18.30 8.82 12.51
CA ASP A 206 -17.80 8.90 11.13
C ASP A 206 -16.31 8.56 11.12
N VAL A 207 -15.97 7.38 10.59
CA VAL A 207 -14.61 6.86 10.53
C VAL A 207 -13.71 7.77 9.70
N PHE A 208 -14.21 8.37 8.63
CA PHE A 208 -13.40 9.28 7.83
C PHE A 208 -13.15 10.60 8.54
N ARG A 209 -14.13 11.12 9.27
CA ARG A 209 -13.90 12.29 10.14
C ARG A 209 -12.86 11.98 11.22
N LEU A 210 -12.91 10.78 11.79
CA LEU A 210 -11.91 10.36 12.76
C LEU A 210 -10.50 10.30 12.13
N ILE A 211 -10.37 9.61 11.00
CA ILE A 211 -9.09 9.50 10.30
C ILE A 211 -8.61 10.90 9.90
N SER A 212 -9.48 11.81 9.45
CA SER A 212 -9.06 13.16 9.04
C SER A 212 -8.59 14.02 10.20
N GLU A 213 -9.18 13.86 11.39
CA GLU A 213 -8.72 14.54 12.60
C GLU A 213 -7.41 13.97 13.14
N LYS A 214 -7.09 12.70 12.84
CA LYS A 214 -5.98 11.96 13.46
C LYS A 214 -4.80 11.68 12.54
N ALA A 215 -5.00 11.60 11.23
CA ALA A 215 -4.02 11.19 10.23
C ALA A 215 -3.76 12.32 9.22
N LEU A 216 -3.20 13.43 9.71
CA LEU A 216 -2.97 14.65 8.92
C LEU A 216 -1.93 14.50 7.81
N ARG A 217 -1.19 13.38 7.79
CA ARG A 217 -0.15 13.07 6.80
C ARG A 217 -0.55 11.99 5.81
N LEU A 218 -1.80 11.54 5.84
CA LEU A 218 -2.26 10.42 5.03
C LEU A 218 -2.21 10.80 3.55
N GLN A 219 -1.41 10.09 2.77
CA GLN A 219 -1.21 10.27 1.33
C GLN A 219 -1.95 9.20 0.52
N LEU A 220 -2.03 7.97 1.05
CA LEU A 220 -2.67 6.85 0.38
C LEU A 220 -3.71 6.22 1.30
N ILE A 221 -4.91 6.02 0.75
CA ILE A 221 -5.92 5.15 1.34
C ILE A 221 -6.41 4.15 0.30
N ASP A 222 -6.35 2.85 0.62
CA ASP A 222 -6.88 1.79 -0.22
C ASP A 222 -8.14 1.19 0.43
N LEU A 223 -9.29 1.45 -0.19
CA LEU A 223 -10.62 0.96 0.18
C LEU A 223 -11.14 -0.05 -0.86
N SER A 224 -10.27 -0.65 -1.66
CA SER A 224 -10.66 -1.58 -2.70
C SER A 224 -11.30 -2.86 -2.17
N GLU A 225 -12.07 -3.57 -3.00
CA GLU A 225 -12.69 -4.87 -2.67
C GLU A 225 -13.52 -4.85 -1.38
N ASN A 226 -14.24 -3.75 -1.16
CA ASN A 226 -15.22 -3.59 -0.08
C ASN A 226 -16.65 -3.65 -0.65
N GLU A 227 -17.66 -3.46 0.19
CA GLU A 227 -19.07 -3.41 -0.27
C GLU A 227 -19.62 -1.98 -0.37
N LEU A 228 -18.76 -0.97 -0.51
CA LEU A 228 -19.12 0.44 -0.41
C LEU A 228 -20.05 0.87 -1.54
N ASP A 229 -21.20 1.44 -1.22
CA ASP A 229 -22.10 2.06 -2.20
C ASP A 229 -22.08 3.60 -2.18
N SER A 230 -21.32 4.17 -1.23
CA SER A 230 -21.03 5.60 -1.09
C SER A 230 -19.65 5.80 -0.47
N ILE A 231 -18.99 6.90 -0.84
CA ILE A 231 -17.72 7.36 -0.26
C ILE A 231 -17.90 8.68 0.51
N ASN A 232 -19.12 9.02 0.93
CA ASN A 232 -19.37 10.21 1.74
C ASN A 232 -18.51 10.19 3.01
N GLY A 233 -17.94 11.33 3.36
CA GLY A 233 -16.97 11.50 4.44
C GLY A 233 -15.52 11.45 3.94
N LEU A 234 -15.24 10.83 2.78
CA LEU A 234 -13.91 10.84 2.20
C LEU A 234 -13.43 12.26 1.87
N GLU A 235 -14.35 13.22 1.65
CA GLU A 235 -14.04 14.63 1.46
C GLU A 235 -13.22 15.24 2.61
N TYR A 236 -13.31 14.67 3.82
CA TYR A 236 -12.53 15.11 4.97
C TYR A 236 -11.05 14.75 4.87
N LEU A 237 -10.68 13.77 4.04
CA LEU A 237 -9.30 13.27 3.87
C LEU A 237 -8.59 13.87 2.65
N LEU A 238 -9.33 14.50 1.73
CA LEU A 238 -8.79 14.94 0.44
C LEU A 238 -7.79 16.10 0.50
N SER A 239 -7.57 16.73 1.66
CA SER A 239 -6.54 17.75 1.79
C SER A 239 -5.12 17.20 1.80
N SER A 240 -4.94 15.92 2.12
CA SER A 240 -3.62 15.27 2.23
C SER A 240 -3.42 14.11 1.25
N LEU A 241 -4.50 13.50 0.75
CA LEU A 241 -4.45 12.34 -0.13
C LEU A 241 -3.92 12.69 -1.53
N THR A 242 -3.02 11.85 -2.03
CA THR A 242 -2.56 11.84 -3.43
C THR A 242 -3.02 10.59 -4.16
N GLN A 243 -3.35 9.51 -3.45
CA GLN A 243 -3.79 8.24 -4.03
C GLN A 243 -5.00 7.66 -3.29
N VAL A 244 -5.99 7.23 -4.06
CA VAL A 244 -7.23 6.67 -3.55
C VAL A 244 -7.60 5.40 -4.32
N GLY A 245 -7.58 4.27 -3.64
CA GLY A 245 -8.07 2.99 -4.16
C GLY A 245 -9.53 2.79 -3.80
N LEU A 246 -10.41 2.67 -4.81
CA LEU A 246 -11.85 2.44 -4.66
C LEU A 246 -12.36 1.31 -5.56
N SER A 247 -11.44 0.50 -6.10
CA SER A 247 -11.79 -0.58 -7.01
C SER A 247 -12.66 -1.65 -6.34
N GLU A 248 -13.41 -2.42 -7.11
CA GLU A 248 -14.20 -3.57 -6.65
C GLU A 248 -15.15 -3.22 -5.49
N ASN A 249 -15.92 -2.14 -5.68
CA ASN A 249 -16.94 -1.69 -4.74
C ASN A 249 -18.34 -1.66 -5.42
N ASN A 250 -19.35 -1.20 -4.67
CA ASN A 250 -20.73 -1.10 -5.14
C ASN A 250 -21.12 0.34 -5.53
N LEU A 251 -20.17 1.18 -5.97
CA LEU A 251 -20.46 2.57 -6.35
C LEU A 251 -21.33 2.62 -7.60
N LYS A 252 -22.45 3.34 -7.51
CA LYS A 252 -23.51 3.32 -8.54
C LYS A 252 -23.51 4.54 -9.46
N TYR A 253 -23.01 5.68 -9.00
CA TYR A 253 -23.11 6.94 -9.74
C TYR A 253 -21.79 7.71 -9.67
N MET A 254 -21.18 7.96 -10.83
CA MET A 254 -19.94 8.74 -10.94
C MET A 254 -20.11 10.16 -10.39
N ILE A 255 -21.32 10.73 -10.47
CA ILE A 255 -21.56 12.10 -10.01
C ILE A 255 -21.32 12.26 -8.51
N ASP A 256 -21.51 11.19 -7.72
CA ASP A 256 -21.27 11.25 -6.28
C ASP A 256 -19.77 11.17 -5.98
N VAL A 257 -19.02 10.37 -6.75
CA VAL A 257 -17.54 10.40 -6.72
C VAL A 257 -17.02 11.78 -7.11
N ALA A 258 -17.53 12.34 -8.20
CA ALA A 258 -17.14 13.64 -8.73
C ALA A 258 -17.42 14.81 -7.77
N LYS A 259 -18.49 14.76 -6.96
CA LYS A 259 -18.76 15.77 -5.93
C LYS A 259 -17.75 15.75 -4.79
N ILE A 260 -17.22 14.57 -4.47
CA ILE A 260 -16.32 14.36 -3.35
C ILE A 260 -14.89 14.64 -3.81
N ILE A 261 -14.42 13.94 -4.84
CA ILE A 261 -13.07 14.11 -5.38
C ILE A 261 -12.90 15.46 -6.07
N GLY A 262 -13.86 15.90 -6.90
CA GLY A 262 -13.81 17.20 -7.58
C GLY A 262 -12.51 17.43 -8.33
N ASP A 263 -11.92 18.60 -8.12
CA ASP A 263 -10.70 19.10 -8.77
C ASP A 263 -9.40 18.74 -8.04
N LYS A 264 -9.45 17.80 -7.09
CA LYS A 264 -8.28 17.42 -6.30
C LYS A 264 -7.18 16.82 -7.17
N GLU A 265 -5.95 17.22 -6.89
CA GLU A 265 -4.75 16.69 -7.53
C GLU A 265 -4.45 15.32 -6.95
N LEU A 266 -4.88 14.27 -7.66
CA LEU A 266 -4.59 12.89 -7.32
C LEU A 266 -3.63 12.31 -8.36
N ASP A 267 -2.54 11.73 -7.88
CA ASP A 267 -1.62 10.96 -8.70
C ASP A 267 -2.32 9.75 -9.31
N ALA A 268 -3.19 9.09 -8.53
CA ALA A 268 -3.92 7.92 -8.97
C ALA A 268 -5.30 7.79 -8.31
N LEU A 269 -6.30 7.47 -9.14
CA LEU A 269 -7.65 7.12 -8.74
C LEU A 269 -8.08 5.83 -9.44
N ASP A 270 -8.23 4.76 -8.66
CA ASP A 270 -8.71 3.47 -9.17
C ASP A 270 -10.18 3.26 -8.81
N LEU A 271 -11.03 3.18 -9.84
CA LEU A 271 -12.47 2.96 -9.75
C LEU A 271 -12.91 1.66 -10.45
N SER A 272 -11.96 0.79 -10.79
CA SER A 272 -12.21 -0.48 -11.49
C SER A 272 -13.23 -1.37 -10.76
N GLY A 273 -13.94 -2.26 -11.44
CA GLY A 273 -14.88 -3.22 -10.83
C GLY A 273 -16.15 -2.59 -10.23
N ASN A 274 -16.32 -1.26 -10.28
CA ASN A 274 -17.54 -0.59 -9.84
C ASN A 274 -18.61 -0.63 -10.94
N LYS A 275 -19.86 -0.91 -10.54
CA LYS A 275 -21.00 -1.02 -11.46
C LYS A 275 -21.73 0.31 -11.63
N PHE A 276 -21.04 1.30 -12.19
CA PHE A 276 -21.62 2.62 -12.46
C PHE A 276 -22.79 2.51 -13.45
N LYS A 277 -23.92 3.14 -13.12
CA LYS A 277 -25.07 3.23 -14.03
C LYS A 277 -24.87 4.25 -15.14
N ASP A 278 -24.14 5.32 -14.84
CA ASP A 278 -23.67 6.32 -15.78
C ASP A 278 -22.41 7.02 -15.24
N TYR A 279 -21.68 7.67 -16.14
CA TYR A 279 -20.45 8.40 -15.83
C TYR A 279 -20.66 9.91 -15.77
N LYS A 280 -21.89 10.37 -15.46
CA LYS A 280 -22.14 11.82 -15.34
C LYS A 280 -21.26 12.42 -14.25
N GLY A 281 -20.63 13.55 -14.57
CA GLY A 281 -19.71 14.22 -13.65
C GLY A 281 -18.25 13.78 -13.78
N LEU A 282 -17.93 12.80 -14.64
CA LEU A 282 -16.54 12.38 -14.92
C LEU A 282 -15.64 13.59 -15.22
N GLY A 283 -16.14 14.54 -16.01
CA GLY A 283 -15.43 15.78 -16.38
C GLY A 283 -15.03 16.70 -15.22
N SER A 284 -15.49 16.45 -13.99
CA SER A 284 -15.06 17.21 -12.82
C SER A 284 -13.71 16.75 -12.27
N LEU A 285 -13.25 15.54 -12.60
CA LEU A 285 -12.02 14.93 -12.10
C LEU A 285 -10.75 15.48 -12.77
N ILE A 286 -10.69 16.80 -12.96
CA ILE A 286 -9.68 17.49 -13.78
C ILE A 286 -8.26 17.42 -13.21
N GLY A 287 -8.11 17.13 -11.92
CA GLY A 287 -6.82 17.01 -11.23
C GLY A 287 -6.28 15.58 -11.17
N VAL A 288 -6.97 14.59 -11.73
CA VAL A 288 -6.53 13.18 -11.71
C VAL A 288 -5.49 12.93 -12.82
N ALA A 289 -4.29 12.48 -12.44
CA ALA A 289 -3.22 12.14 -13.38
C ALA A 289 -3.34 10.71 -13.92
N GLN A 290 -3.81 9.75 -13.12
CA GLN A 290 -4.03 8.36 -13.52
C GLN A 290 -5.41 7.90 -13.12
N LEU A 291 -6.20 7.44 -14.10
CA LEU A 291 -7.57 6.99 -13.90
C LEU A 291 -7.72 5.55 -14.40
N CYS A 292 -8.18 4.67 -13.50
CA CYS A 292 -8.51 3.29 -13.83
C CYS A 292 -10.03 3.08 -13.74
N LEU A 293 -10.62 2.58 -14.83
CA LEU A 293 -12.04 2.25 -14.98
C LEU A 293 -12.17 0.84 -15.62
N ASN A 294 -11.35 -0.10 -15.15
CA ASN A 294 -11.35 -1.47 -15.66
C ASN A 294 -12.59 -2.23 -15.16
N ASP A 295 -13.12 -3.17 -15.94
CA ASP A 295 -14.28 -3.99 -15.53
C ASP A 295 -15.49 -3.18 -15.01
N CYS A 296 -15.79 -2.05 -15.65
CA CYS A 296 -16.94 -1.20 -15.30
C CYS A 296 -18.13 -1.34 -16.28
N GLY A 297 -18.06 -2.29 -17.22
CA GLY A 297 -19.10 -2.54 -18.22
C GLY A 297 -19.30 -1.40 -19.23
N ILE A 298 -18.24 -0.61 -19.50
CA ILE A 298 -18.27 0.51 -20.45
C ILE A 298 -18.41 -0.04 -21.86
N LYS A 299 -19.37 0.45 -22.64
CA LYS A 299 -19.65 -0.07 -24.00
C LYS A 299 -19.14 0.86 -25.10
N SER A 300 -18.98 2.14 -24.78
CA SER A 300 -18.52 3.16 -25.71
C SER A 300 -17.90 4.35 -24.98
N PHE A 301 -16.98 5.07 -25.64
CA PHE A 301 -16.50 6.35 -25.14
C PHE A 301 -17.61 7.42 -25.00
N TYR A 302 -18.76 7.26 -25.68
CA TYR A 302 -19.94 8.11 -25.42
C TYR A 302 -20.50 7.94 -23.99
N ASP A 303 -20.31 6.78 -23.36
CA ASP A 303 -20.69 6.57 -21.96
C ASP A 303 -19.83 7.45 -21.03
N LEU A 304 -18.60 7.76 -21.45
CA LEU A 304 -17.59 8.55 -20.74
C LEU A 304 -17.64 10.04 -21.10
N ALA A 305 -18.82 10.58 -21.43
CA ALA A 305 -18.99 12.00 -21.71
C ALA A 305 -18.42 12.87 -20.57
N GLY A 306 -17.56 13.84 -20.91
CA GLY A 306 -16.81 14.63 -19.96
C GLY A 306 -15.32 14.25 -19.88
N LEU A 307 -14.92 13.08 -20.41
CA LEU A 307 -13.52 12.67 -20.51
C LEU A 307 -12.65 13.72 -21.24
N GLU A 308 -13.24 14.49 -22.17
CA GLU A 308 -12.56 15.59 -22.86
C GLU A 308 -12.06 16.72 -21.95
N GLN A 309 -12.55 16.81 -20.71
CA GLN A 309 -12.11 17.80 -19.73
C GLN A 309 -10.82 17.39 -19.00
N LEU A 310 -10.47 16.09 -19.01
CA LEU A 310 -9.37 15.51 -18.24
C LEU A 310 -8.04 15.66 -19.01
N GLN A 311 -7.69 16.89 -19.37
CA GLN A 311 -6.52 17.18 -20.20
C GLN A 311 -5.18 16.97 -19.47
N GLN A 312 -5.19 16.81 -18.14
CA GLN A 312 -4.00 16.46 -17.35
C GLN A 312 -3.75 14.94 -17.27
N LEU A 313 -4.68 14.13 -17.78
CA LEU A 313 -4.61 12.68 -17.65
C LEU A 313 -3.40 12.11 -18.40
N ILE A 314 -2.53 11.43 -17.67
CA ILE A 314 -1.31 10.79 -18.15
C ILE A 314 -1.58 9.32 -18.47
N THR A 315 -2.33 8.65 -17.60
CA THR A 315 -2.68 7.23 -17.74
C THR A 315 -4.18 7.05 -17.71
N LEU A 316 -4.72 6.36 -18.71
CA LEU A 316 -6.11 5.89 -18.74
C LEU A 316 -6.14 4.38 -18.93
N SER A 317 -6.73 3.68 -17.96
CA SER A 317 -6.94 2.23 -18.02
C SER A 317 -8.44 1.93 -18.17
N LEU A 318 -8.79 1.21 -19.23
CA LEU A 318 -10.15 0.83 -19.61
C LEU A 318 -10.23 -0.67 -19.95
N ASP A 319 -9.38 -1.48 -19.34
CA ASP A 319 -9.27 -2.92 -19.59
C ASP A 319 -10.54 -3.67 -19.14
N ASN A 320 -10.80 -4.81 -19.76
CA ASN A 320 -11.94 -5.69 -19.44
C ASN A 320 -13.30 -4.97 -19.50
N ASN A 321 -13.50 -4.12 -20.51
CA ASN A 321 -14.79 -3.48 -20.78
C ASN A 321 -15.42 -4.06 -22.06
N GLU A 322 -16.53 -3.46 -22.51
CA GLU A 322 -17.27 -3.86 -23.71
C GLU A 322 -17.10 -2.84 -24.86
N ILE A 323 -16.01 -2.06 -24.86
CA ILE A 323 -15.77 -1.01 -25.87
C ILE A 323 -15.54 -1.66 -27.23
N SER A 324 -16.32 -1.28 -28.23
CA SER A 324 -16.28 -1.90 -29.57
C SER A 324 -15.64 -1.05 -30.67
N GLN A 325 -15.50 0.25 -30.42
CA GLN A 325 -14.98 1.24 -31.37
C GLN A 325 -14.58 2.54 -30.65
N PHE A 326 -13.80 3.38 -31.34
CA PHE A 326 -13.29 4.66 -30.82
C PHE A 326 -14.25 5.86 -31.00
N ASP A 327 -15.46 5.65 -31.51
CA ASP A 327 -16.45 6.73 -31.65
C ASP A 327 -16.70 7.41 -30.29
N GLY A 328 -16.53 8.73 -30.26
CA GLY A 328 -16.67 9.54 -29.05
C GLY A 328 -15.42 9.66 -28.18
N MET A 329 -14.32 8.97 -28.51
CA MET A 329 -13.05 9.14 -27.77
C MET A 329 -12.50 10.56 -28.00
N PRO A 330 -12.25 11.34 -26.93
CA PRO A 330 -11.73 12.68 -27.06
C PRO A 330 -10.22 12.68 -27.34
N PHE A 331 -9.72 13.82 -27.82
CA PHE A 331 -8.29 14.08 -27.85
C PHE A 331 -7.80 14.43 -26.43
N LEU A 332 -6.90 13.61 -25.89
CA LEU A 332 -6.29 13.78 -24.58
C LEU A 332 -4.81 14.15 -24.75
N SER A 333 -4.51 15.43 -24.64
CA SER A 333 -3.23 16.01 -25.09
C SER A 333 -1.99 15.50 -24.34
N ASN A 334 -2.14 15.08 -23.09
CA ASN A 334 -1.04 14.59 -22.24
C ASN A 334 -1.04 13.07 -22.04
N LEU A 335 -1.91 12.34 -22.74
CA LEU A 335 -2.07 10.91 -22.53
C LEU A 335 -0.82 10.16 -23.00
N PHE A 336 -0.13 9.55 -22.03
CA PHE A 336 1.13 8.83 -22.23
C PHE A 336 0.93 7.31 -22.23
N ASN A 337 -0.04 6.82 -21.45
CA ASN A 337 -0.38 5.41 -21.36
C ASN A 337 -1.88 5.19 -21.52
N LEU A 338 -2.27 4.28 -22.42
CA LEU A 338 -3.65 3.89 -22.68
C LEU A 338 -3.74 2.37 -22.75
N THR A 339 -4.52 1.77 -21.84
CA THR A 339 -4.81 0.34 -21.88
C THR A 339 -6.30 0.09 -22.13
N LEU A 340 -6.56 -0.78 -23.11
CA LEU A 340 -7.87 -1.20 -23.61
C LEU A 340 -7.86 -2.73 -23.83
N GLU A 341 -7.08 -3.48 -23.05
CA GLU A 341 -7.00 -4.94 -23.11
C GLU A 341 -8.37 -5.57 -22.82
N CYS A 342 -8.64 -6.75 -23.40
CA CYS A 342 -9.89 -7.49 -23.15
C CYS A 342 -11.15 -6.66 -23.44
N ASN A 343 -11.17 -5.91 -24.54
CA ASN A 343 -12.35 -5.19 -25.02
C ASN A 343 -12.91 -5.86 -26.29
N GLU A 344 -13.88 -5.19 -26.93
CA GLU A 344 -14.57 -5.67 -28.13
C GLU A 344 -14.19 -4.90 -29.39
N ILE A 345 -13.04 -4.21 -29.37
CA ILE A 345 -12.63 -3.28 -30.43
C ILE A 345 -12.37 -4.04 -31.71
N SER A 346 -13.16 -3.74 -32.74
CA SER A 346 -13.08 -4.43 -34.04
C SER A 346 -12.46 -3.58 -35.15
N SER A 347 -12.32 -2.28 -34.92
CA SER A 347 -11.76 -1.31 -35.88
C SER A 347 -11.10 -0.14 -35.17
N LEU A 348 -10.01 0.37 -35.75
CA LEU A 348 -9.33 1.61 -35.33
C LEU A 348 -9.94 2.87 -35.96
N LYS A 349 -11.08 2.74 -36.65
CA LYS A 349 -11.79 3.89 -37.20
C LYS A 349 -12.12 4.89 -36.09
N ASN A 350 -11.93 6.18 -36.38
CA ASN A 350 -12.18 7.29 -35.46
C ASN A 350 -11.29 7.31 -34.20
N MET A 351 -10.22 6.51 -34.16
CA MET A 351 -9.16 6.67 -33.17
C MET A 351 -8.56 8.08 -33.29
N PRO A 352 -8.47 8.86 -32.19
CA PRO A 352 -7.88 10.19 -32.21
C PRO A 352 -6.37 10.12 -32.46
N GLU A 353 -5.78 11.27 -32.79
CA GLU A 353 -4.32 11.40 -32.75
C GLU A 353 -3.85 11.32 -31.29
N LEU A 354 -2.84 10.51 -31.01
CA LEU A 354 -2.31 10.28 -29.67
C LEU A 354 -0.83 10.66 -29.66
N ASP A 355 -0.54 11.95 -29.79
CA ASP A 355 0.81 12.43 -30.08
C ASP A 355 1.82 12.13 -28.97
N GLN A 356 1.37 12.08 -27.71
CA GLN A 356 2.23 11.81 -26.54
C GLN A 356 2.26 10.34 -26.12
N ILE A 357 1.52 9.45 -26.79
CA ILE A 357 1.40 8.07 -26.34
C ILE A 357 2.75 7.34 -26.46
N SER A 358 3.17 6.77 -25.34
CA SER A 358 4.34 5.89 -25.25
C SER A 358 3.90 4.45 -25.13
N ASN A 359 2.79 4.18 -24.44
CA ASN A 359 2.31 2.83 -24.19
C ASN A 359 0.85 2.71 -24.65
N LEU A 360 0.58 1.80 -25.59
CA LEU A 360 -0.78 1.51 -26.07
C LEU A 360 -1.02 0.00 -26.04
N ASN A 361 -1.91 -0.44 -25.15
CA ASN A 361 -2.31 -1.84 -25.05
C ASN A 361 -3.72 -2.03 -25.63
N LEU A 362 -3.80 -2.75 -26.75
CA LEU A 362 -5.02 -3.20 -27.43
C LEU A 362 -5.08 -4.73 -27.53
N LYS A 363 -4.36 -5.43 -26.65
CA LYS A 363 -4.33 -6.88 -26.55
C LYS A 363 -5.73 -7.46 -26.36
N LYS A 364 -5.97 -8.66 -26.88
CA LYS A 364 -7.20 -9.44 -26.67
C LYS A 364 -8.47 -8.62 -27.01
N ASN A 365 -8.48 -8.10 -28.23
CA ASN A 365 -9.61 -7.41 -28.85
C ASN A 365 -10.07 -8.17 -30.11
N LYS A 366 -10.90 -7.57 -30.95
CA LYS A 366 -11.46 -8.16 -32.17
C LYS A 366 -10.91 -7.54 -33.47
N LEU A 367 -9.76 -6.86 -33.42
CA LEU A 367 -9.18 -6.19 -34.59
C LEU A 367 -8.86 -7.21 -35.69
N SER A 368 -9.35 -6.95 -36.90
CA SER A 368 -9.05 -7.75 -38.10
C SER A 368 -8.09 -7.05 -39.07
N THR A 369 -7.82 -5.77 -38.83
CA THR A 369 -6.86 -4.96 -39.58
C THR A 369 -6.39 -3.79 -38.72
N LEU A 370 -5.17 -3.32 -38.99
CA LEU A 370 -4.64 -2.07 -38.43
C LEU A 370 -4.98 -0.83 -39.29
N HIS A 371 -5.84 -0.97 -40.29
CA HIS A 371 -6.33 0.17 -41.05
C HIS A 371 -7.03 1.18 -40.13
N GLY A 372 -6.59 2.44 -40.18
CA GLY A 372 -7.06 3.50 -39.31
C GLY A 372 -6.08 3.88 -38.19
N LEU A 373 -5.06 3.06 -37.92
CA LEU A 373 -3.99 3.40 -36.99
C LEU A 373 -3.28 4.68 -37.44
N LYS A 374 -3.27 5.69 -36.57
CA LYS A 374 -2.57 6.95 -36.78
C LYS A 374 -1.08 6.79 -36.49
N SER A 375 -0.26 7.75 -36.95
CA SER A 375 1.15 7.80 -36.57
C SER A 375 1.27 7.97 -35.06
N LEU A 376 2.11 7.15 -34.41
CA LEU A 376 2.38 7.20 -32.97
C LEU A 376 3.88 7.51 -32.79
N PRO A 377 4.29 8.79 -32.81
CA PRO A 377 5.69 9.16 -32.96
C PRO A 377 6.57 8.83 -31.73
N ASN A 378 5.96 8.71 -30.56
CA ASN A 378 6.64 8.50 -29.28
C ASN A 378 6.43 7.09 -28.69
N ILE A 379 5.88 6.17 -29.47
CA ILE A 379 5.52 4.84 -28.98
C ILE A 379 6.76 4.03 -28.58
N PHE A 380 6.72 3.49 -27.37
CA PHE A 380 7.73 2.60 -26.78
C PHE A 380 7.19 1.18 -26.58
N ASP A 381 5.92 1.04 -26.22
CA ASP A 381 5.24 -0.24 -26.04
C ASP A 381 3.90 -0.26 -26.76
N LEU A 382 3.67 -1.25 -27.61
CA LEU A 382 2.49 -1.36 -28.47
C LEU A 382 2.05 -2.81 -28.58
N ASP A 383 0.97 -3.16 -27.88
CA ASP A 383 0.48 -4.53 -27.83
C ASP A 383 -0.85 -4.67 -28.60
N PHE A 384 -0.83 -5.48 -29.65
CA PHE A 384 -2.00 -5.91 -30.43
C PHE A 384 -2.20 -7.43 -30.39
N SER A 385 -1.50 -8.13 -29.49
CA SER A 385 -1.57 -9.59 -29.40
C SER A 385 -2.99 -10.07 -29.09
N GLU A 386 -3.27 -11.34 -29.38
CA GLU A 386 -4.59 -11.94 -29.18
C GLU A 386 -5.75 -11.22 -29.93
N ASN A 387 -5.44 -10.58 -31.08
CA ASN A 387 -6.44 -10.08 -32.04
C ASN A 387 -6.58 -11.02 -33.26
N ASN A 388 -7.45 -10.65 -34.21
CA ASN A 388 -7.68 -11.39 -35.45
C ASN A 388 -6.87 -10.83 -36.64
N LEU A 389 -5.63 -10.38 -36.38
CA LEU A 389 -4.77 -9.73 -37.37
C LEU A 389 -4.11 -10.74 -38.33
N THR A 390 -3.69 -10.25 -39.49
CA THR A 390 -3.05 -11.06 -40.53
C THR A 390 -1.55 -10.76 -40.63
N SER A 391 -0.79 -11.58 -41.36
CA SER A 391 0.63 -11.33 -41.61
C SER A 391 0.91 -9.99 -42.29
N LYS A 392 -0.07 -9.43 -43.03
CA LYS A 392 0.07 -8.10 -43.66
C LYS A 392 0.12 -6.98 -42.63
N ASP A 393 -0.61 -7.13 -41.52
CA ASP A 393 -0.64 -6.17 -40.42
C ASP A 393 0.67 -6.26 -39.62
N GLU A 394 1.23 -7.46 -39.46
CA GLU A 394 2.54 -7.67 -38.87
C GLU A 394 3.66 -6.99 -39.70
N ASP A 395 3.64 -7.17 -41.03
CA ASP A 395 4.58 -6.49 -41.94
C ASP A 395 4.42 -4.98 -41.88
N PHE A 396 3.19 -4.48 -41.77
CA PHE A 396 2.90 -3.07 -41.56
C PHE A 396 3.57 -2.56 -40.28
N LEU A 397 3.43 -3.27 -39.16
CA LEU A 397 4.03 -2.84 -37.89
C LEU A 397 5.55 -2.85 -37.95
N LYS A 398 6.18 -3.93 -38.44
CA LYS A 398 7.65 -4.00 -38.59
C LYS A 398 8.20 -2.88 -39.47
N ARG A 399 7.45 -2.45 -40.49
CA ARG A 399 7.87 -1.36 -41.38
C ARG A 399 7.74 0.02 -40.75
N ASN A 400 6.68 0.26 -39.98
CA ASN A 400 6.40 1.58 -39.42
C ASN A 400 6.97 1.77 -38.00
N TYR A 401 7.25 0.69 -37.27
CA TYR A 401 7.74 0.69 -35.89
C TYR A 401 8.84 -0.40 -35.71
N PRO A 402 10.00 -0.25 -36.37
CA PRO A 402 11.02 -1.30 -36.44
C PRO A 402 11.75 -1.57 -35.11
N ASP A 403 11.71 -0.61 -34.17
CA ASP A 403 12.39 -0.69 -32.88
C ASP A 403 11.55 -1.39 -31.80
N LEU A 404 10.29 -1.72 -32.09
CA LEU A 404 9.39 -2.42 -31.18
C LEU A 404 9.51 -3.94 -31.32
N THR A 405 9.55 -4.65 -30.18
CA THR A 405 9.45 -6.10 -30.14
C THR A 405 7.99 -6.54 -30.15
N PHE A 406 7.60 -7.31 -31.15
CA PHE A 406 6.22 -7.80 -31.30
C PHE A 406 6.15 -9.28 -30.91
N ASP A 407 6.09 -9.58 -29.62
CA ASP A 407 6.30 -10.95 -29.13
C ASP A 407 5.12 -11.93 -29.34
N ASN A 408 3.92 -11.48 -29.76
CA ASN A 408 2.73 -12.36 -29.80
C ASN A 408 1.75 -12.13 -30.98
N PHE A 409 2.23 -12.01 -32.21
CA PHE A 409 1.34 -12.04 -33.41
C PHE A 409 0.74 -13.41 -33.73
N VAL A 410 1.30 -14.49 -33.17
CA VAL A 410 0.96 -15.86 -33.59
C VAL A 410 -0.17 -16.45 -32.74
N GLY A 411 -1.41 -16.16 -33.15
CA GLY A 411 -2.50 -17.09 -32.91
C GLY A 411 -2.17 -18.43 -33.58
N LYS A 412 -2.20 -19.52 -32.80
CA LYS A 412 -2.00 -20.89 -33.30
C LYS A 412 -2.90 -21.13 -34.52
N ARG A 413 -2.26 -21.53 -35.63
CA ARG A 413 -2.91 -22.00 -36.86
C ARG A 413 -3.89 -23.13 -36.61
#